data_AF-M0DEG8-F1
#
_entry.id   AF-M0DEG8-F1
#
_cell.length_a   1.000
_cell.length_b   1.000
_cell.length_c   1.000
_cell.angle_alpha   90.00
_cell.angle_beta   90.00
_cell.angle_gamma   90.00
#
_symmetry.space_group_name_H-M   'P 1'
#
loop_
_entity.id
_entity.type
_entity.pdbx_description
1 polymer ?
#
loop_
_entity_poly.entity_id
_entity_poly.type
_entity_poly.pdbx_seq_one_letter_code
_entity_poly.pdbx_strand_id
1 'polypeptide(L)'
;MNPRAVDTDRRPFVSRVGDVCPSGFLPGTAGPVGDRSVVDRYPADLFRSLRDRDALRGKCGACESRNRRGGSRSRAFAYTGDPLASDPFSEYVPEGYDGPRPEQSLAARDASSAD
;
A
#
# COMPACT_ATOMS: atom_id res chain seq x y z
N MET A 1 -7.85 -16.43 -14.97
CA MET A 1 -7.94 -16.34 -13.49
C MET A 1 -7.20 -15.09 -13.08
N ASN A 2 -7.89 -13.98 -12.82
CA ASN A 2 -7.23 -12.73 -12.44
C ASN A 2 -6.99 -12.80 -10.91
N PRO A 3 -5.73 -12.89 -10.44
CA PRO A 3 -5.46 -12.97 -9.02
C PRO A 3 -6.01 -11.70 -8.38
N ARG A 4 -6.99 -11.85 -7.48
CA ARG A 4 -7.41 -10.75 -6.61
C ARG A 4 -6.12 -10.25 -5.95
N ALA A 5 -5.71 -9.02 -6.26
CA ALA A 5 -4.65 -8.36 -5.53
C ALA A 5 -5.08 -8.39 -4.06
N VAL A 6 -4.46 -9.28 -3.27
CA VAL A 6 -4.64 -9.28 -1.83
C VAL A 6 -4.07 -7.95 -1.38
N ASP A 7 -4.96 -7.10 -0.89
CA ASP A 7 -4.62 -5.84 -0.28
C ASP A 7 -3.81 -6.16 0.99
N THR A 8 -2.49 -6.09 0.85
CA THR A 8 -1.54 -6.57 1.86
C THR A 8 -1.61 -5.74 3.13
N ASP A 9 -2.04 -4.48 3.02
CA ASP A 9 -2.12 -3.51 4.13
C ASP A 9 -3.18 -3.83 5.20
N ARG A 10 -4.13 -4.74 4.90
CA ARG A 10 -5.20 -5.13 5.84
C ARG A 10 -4.77 -6.18 6.85
N ARG A 11 -3.62 -6.82 6.68
CA ARG A 11 -3.08 -7.77 7.67
C ARG A 11 -1.64 -7.39 7.99
N PRO A 12 -1.29 -7.24 9.27
CA PRO A 12 0.08 -6.97 9.64
C PRO A 12 0.97 -8.17 9.28
N PHE A 13 2.15 -7.86 8.76
CA PHE A 13 3.27 -8.77 8.57
C PHE A 13 4.27 -8.56 9.71
N VAL A 14 4.86 -9.63 10.23
CA VAL A 14 5.94 -9.53 11.21
C VAL A 14 7.24 -9.92 10.52
N SER A 15 8.21 -8.99 10.50
CA SER A 15 9.52 -9.21 9.89
C SER A 15 10.33 -10.26 10.65
N ARG A 16 11.40 -10.77 10.03
CA ARG A 16 12.32 -11.73 10.68
C ARG A 16 12.94 -11.17 11.97
N VAL A 17 13.10 -9.85 12.07
CA VAL A 17 13.65 -9.18 13.25
C VAL A 17 12.58 -8.79 14.27
N GLY A 18 11.30 -9.10 13.99
CA GLY A 18 10.19 -8.89 14.92
C GLY A 18 9.44 -7.57 14.75
N ASP A 19 9.67 -6.83 13.66
CA ASP A 19 8.95 -5.58 13.39
C ASP A 19 7.58 -5.82 12.77
N VAL A 20 6.58 -5.08 13.25
CA VAL A 20 5.22 -5.12 12.71
C VAL A 20 5.10 -4.16 11.53
N CYS A 21 4.92 -4.68 10.32
CA CYS A 21 4.84 -3.92 9.08
C CYS A 21 3.49 -4.13 8.38
N PRO A 22 3.06 -3.21 7.49
CA PRO A 22 1.88 -3.43 6.66
C PRO A 22 2.06 -4.53 5.62
N SER A 23 3.30 -4.79 5.19
CA SER A 23 3.66 -5.83 4.25
C SER A 23 5.17 -6.07 4.30
N GLY A 24 5.63 -7.25 3.90
CA GLY A 24 7.06 -7.48 3.66
C GLY A 24 7.64 -6.69 2.47
N PHE A 25 6.79 -6.05 1.67
CA PHE A 25 7.17 -5.29 0.47
C PHE A 25 6.83 -3.80 0.55
N LEU A 26 6.39 -3.30 1.71
CA LEU A 26 6.10 -1.89 1.92
C LEU A 26 6.96 -1.36 3.07
N PRO A 27 7.83 -0.37 2.83
CA PRO A 27 8.60 0.26 3.90
C PRO A 27 7.70 0.94 4.94
N GLY A 28 8.21 1.03 6.16
CA GLY A 28 7.49 1.56 7.32
C GLY A 28 7.12 0.45 8.31
N THR A 29 7.45 0.68 9.58
CA THR A 29 7.15 -0.23 10.68
C THR A 29 6.29 0.48 11.74
N ALA A 30 5.45 -0.28 12.42
CA ALA A 30 4.80 0.12 13.68
C ALA A 30 5.63 -0.30 14.90
N GLY A 31 6.93 -0.52 14.70
CA GLY A 31 7.91 -0.98 15.68
C GLY A 31 7.87 -2.49 15.98
N PRO A 32 8.75 -2.96 16.88
CA PRO A 32 8.90 -4.38 17.22
C PRO A 32 7.72 -4.88 18.06
N VAL A 33 7.36 -6.15 17.92
CA VAL A 33 6.31 -6.80 18.77
C VAL A 33 6.64 -6.64 20.26
N GLY A 34 7.88 -6.95 20.66
CA GLY A 34 8.34 -6.86 22.05
C GLY A 34 7.43 -7.65 23.01
N ASP A 35 7.13 -7.08 24.18
CA ASP A 35 6.19 -7.66 25.16
C ASP A 35 4.71 -7.36 24.82
N ARG A 36 4.44 -6.57 23.78
CA ARG A 36 3.08 -6.20 23.38
C ARG A 36 2.57 -7.12 22.28
N SER A 37 1.26 -7.27 22.18
CA SER A 37 0.68 -8.09 21.12
C SER A 37 0.74 -7.36 19.76
N VAL A 38 0.74 -8.13 18.66
CA VAL A 38 0.58 -7.56 17.30
C VAL A 38 -0.70 -6.73 17.20
N VAL A 39 -1.74 -7.12 17.94
CA VAL A 39 -3.03 -6.42 18.00
C VAL A 39 -2.87 -5.01 18.57
N ASP A 40 -1.95 -4.78 19.50
CA ASP A 40 -1.70 -3.47 20.08
C ASP A 40 -1.01 -2.51 19.11
N ARG A 41 -0.31 -3.04 18.10
CA ARG A 41 0.39 -2.24 17.07
C ARG A 41 -0.46 -1.99 15.84
N TYR A 42 -1.45 -2.83 15.57
CA TYR A 42 -2.36 -2.69 14.44
C TYR A 42 -3.12 -1.33 14.35
N PRO A 43 -3.41 -0.61 15.45
CA PRO A 43 -4.00 0.72 15.42
C PRO A 43 -3.00 1.84 15.09
N ALA A 44 -1.70 1.56 14.89
CA ALA A 44 -0.73 2.60 14.57
C ALA A 44 -1.13 3.42 13.32
N ASP A 45 -0.72 4.68 13.29
CA ASP A 45 -1.16 5.63 12.25
C ASP A 45 -0.76 5.19 10.85
N LEU A 46 0.36 4.49 10.71
CA LEU A 46 0.78 3.83 9.47
C LEU A 46 -0.30 2.88 8.93
N PHE A 47 -0.91 2.04 9.77
CA PHE A 47 -1.96 1.14 9.33
C PHE A 47 -3.28 1.87 9.11
N ARG A 48 -3.57 2.92 9.89
CA ARG A 48 -4.79 3.73 9.71
C ARG A 48 -4.77 4.43 8.35
N SER A 49 -3.66 5.07 7.98
CA SER A 49 -3.55 5.79 6.71
C SER A 49 -3.69 4.88 5.49
N LEU A 50 -3.15 3.65 5.54
CA LEU A 50 -3.28 2.69 4.44
C LEU A 50 -4.70 2.12 4.31
N ARG A 51 -5.42 2.00 5.42
CA ARG A 51 -6.82 1.55 5.42
C ARG A 51 -7.80 2.63 4.99
N ASP A 52 -7.42 3.90 5.10
CA ASP A 52 -8.21 5.02 4.61
C ASP A 52 -8.22 5.04 3.08
N ARG A 53 -9.31 4.55 2.49
CA ARG A 53 -9.45 4.46 1.03
C ARG A 53 -9.82 5.79 0.40
N ASP A 54 -10.28 6.76 1.18
CA ASP A 54 -10.58 8.10 0.69
C ASP A 54 -9.29 8.94 0.57
N ALA A 55 -8.21 8.52 1.25
CA ALA A 55 -6.87 9.08 1.07
C ALA A 55 -6.15 8.63 -0.22
N LEU A 56 -6.72 7.67 -0.98
CA LEU A 56 -6.13 7.20 -2.23
C LEU A 56 -6.17 8.28 -3.31
N ARG A 57 -5.11 8.33 -4.13
CA ARG A 57 -4.92 9.35 -5.16
C ARG A 57 -4.99 8.77 -6.57
N GLY A 58 -5.23 9.64 -7.54
CA GLY A 58 -5.34 9.29 -8.96
C GLY A 58 -6.52 8.36 -9.24
N LYS A 59 -6.41 7.51 -10.25
CA LYS A 59 -7.48 6.61 -10.68
C LYS A 59 -7.98 5.67 -9.59
N CYS A 60 -7.10 5.24 -8.68
CA CYS A 60 -7.50 4.39 -7.56
C CYS A 60 -8.34 5.14 -6.51
N GLY A 61 -8.15 6.46 -6.35
CA GLY A 61 -8.99 7.34 -5.52
C GLY A 61 -10.33 7.65 -6.17
N ALA A 62 -10.33 7.89 -7.49
CA ALA A 62 -11.56 8.13 -8.27
C ALA A 62 -12.42 6.87 -8.49
N CYS A 63 -11.88 5.69 -8.20
CA CYS A 63 -12.54 4.41 -8.45
C CYS A 63 -13.74 4.16 -7.53
N GLU A 64 -14.88 3.83 -8.12
CA GLU A 64 -16.13 3.45 -7.46
C GLU A 64 -15.99 2.19 -6.59
N SER A 65 -15.00 1.36 -6.92
CA SER A 65 -14.69 0.13 -6.19
C SER A 65 -13.44 0.22 -5.32
N ARG A 66 -12.96 1.43 -4.99
CA ARG A 66 -11.76 1.67 -4.15
C ARG A 66 -11.79 0.95 -2.80
N ASN A 67 -12.96 0.85 -2.18
CA ASN A 67 -13.13 0.16 -0.88
C ASN A 67 -12.96 -1.37 -0.97
N ARG A 68 -13.22 -1.96 -2.14
CA ARG A 68 -13.13 -3.41 -2.37
C ARG A 68 -11.80 -3.82 -2.99
N ARG A 69 -11.31 -3.08 -3.98
CA ARG A 69 -10.11 -3.42 -4.75
C ARG A 69 -8.91 -2.59 -4.35
N GLY A 70 -9.04 -1.26 -4.41
CA GLY A 70 -8.03 -0.29 -3.96
C GLY A 70 -6.70 -0.27 -4.74
N GLY A 71 -6.26 -1.38 -5.33
CA GLY A 71 -4.91 -1.59 -5.85
C GLY A 71 -3.92 -2.04 -4.76
N SER A 72 -2.72 -2.48 -5.16
CA SER A 72 -1.63 -2.83 -4.24
C SER A 72 -0.88 -1.59 -3.75
N ARG A 73 -0.82 -1.40 -2.42
CA ARG A 73 -0.05 -0.30 -1.79
C ARG A 73 1.45 -0.49 -1.92
N SER A 74 1.95 -1.72 -1.75
CA SER A 74 3.36 -2.05 -1.98
C SER A 74 3.78 -1.74 -3.42
N ARG A 75 2.93 -2.03 -4.41
CA ARG A 75 3.24 -1.71 -5.80
C ARG A 75 3.16 -0.22 -6.08
N ALA A 76 2.14 0.47 -5.58
CA ALA A 76 2.06 1.93 -5.68
C ALA A 76 3.34 2.59 -5.13
N PHE A 77 3.79 2.16 -3.94
CA PHE A 77 5.03 2.64 -3.34
C PHE A 77 6.27 2.31 -4.17
N ALA A 78 6.42 1.06 -4.64
CA ALA A 78 7.61 0.67 -5.40
C ALA A 78 7.83 1.52 -6.66
N TYR A 79 6.75 1.95 -7.32
CA TYR A 79 6.83 2.74 -8.56
C TYR A 79 6.82 4.25 -8.32
N THR A 80 6.13 4.74 -7.29
CA THR A 80 5.92 6.18 -7.09
C THR A 80 6.62 6.75 -5.86
N GLY A 81 6.98 5.91 -4.89
CA GLY A 81 7.41 6.30 -3.54
C GLY A 81 6.26 6.72 -2.63
N ASP A 82 5.01 6.67 -3.11
CA ASP A 82 3.81 7.00 -2.34
C ASP A 82 2.89 5.77 -2.27
N PRO A 83 2.62 5.20 -1.08
CA PRO A 83 1.75 4.03 -0.96
C PRO A 83 0.28 4.36 -1.26
N LEU A 84 -0.12 5.64 -1.18
CA LEU A 84 -1.48 6.11 -1.46
C LEU A 84 -1.70 6.47 -2.94
N ALA A 85 -0.65 6.40 -3.76
CA ALA A 85 -0.77 6.56 -5.20
C ALA A 85 -1.53 5.39 -5.86
N SER A 86 -1.88 5.60 -7.12
CA SER A 86 -2.53 4.57 -7.93
C SER A 86 -1.60 3.41 -8.23
N ASP A 87 -2.15 2.19 -8.16
CA ASP A 87 -1.43 0.97 -8.55
C ASP A 87 -1.19 0.96 -10.08
N PRO A 88 0.07 0.93 -10.55
CA PRO A 88 0.40 1.01 -11.98
C PRO A 88 -0.12 -0.16 -12.81
N PHE A 89 -0.42 -1.30 -12.17
CA PHE A 89 -0.88 -2.52 -12.84
C PHE A 89 -2.40 -2.68 -12.77
N SER A 90 -3.10 -1.72 -12.17
CA SER A 90 -4.54 -1.67 -12.30
C SER A 90 -4.88 -1.24 -13.74
N GLU A 91 -5.45 -2.13 -14.54
CA GLU A 91 -5.86 -1.81 -15.92
C GLU A 91 -7.16 -0.98 -15.97
N TYR A 92 -7.98 -1.10 -14.92
CA TYR A 92 -9.27 -0.42 -14.83
C TYR A 92 -9.09 1.10 -14.74
N VAL A 93 -9.87 1.83 -15.54
CA VAL A 93 -10.00 3.28 -15.50
C VAL A 93 -11.45 3.61 -15.15
N PRO A 94 -11.70 4.30 -14.04
CA PRO A 94 -13.05 4.70 -13.66
C PRO A 94 -13.68 5.61 -14.71
N GLU A 95 -15.00 5.52 -14.85
CA GLU A 95 -15.75 6.43 -15.70
C GLU A 95 -15.60 7.88 -15.21
N GLY A 96 -15.28 8.80 -16.12
CA GLY A 96 -15.03 10.20 -15.78
C GLY A 96 -13.63 10.51 -15.23
N TYR A 97 -12.72 9.54 -15.12
CA TYR A 97 -11.32 9.82 -14.80
C TYR A 97 -10.53 10.25 -16.05
N ASP A 98 -10.05 11.50 -16.05
CA ASP A 98 -9.26 12.14 -17.10
C ASP A 98 -7.79 12.38 -16.72
N GLY A 99 -7.41 12.00 -15.50
CA GLY A 99 -6.04 12.16 -14.99
C GLY A 99 -5.01 11.20 -15.62
N PRO A 100 -3.72 11.39 -15.30
CA PRO A 100 -2.66 10.57 -15.85
C PRO A 100 -2.78 9.12 -15.39
N ARG A 101 -2.37 8.19 -16.27
CA ARG A 101 -2.16 6.80 -15.88
C ARG A 101 -0.75 6.66 -15.29
N PRO A 102 -0.61 5.97 -14.14
CA PRO A 102 0.71 5.69 -13.58
C PRO A 102 1.56 4.88 -14.56
N GLU A 103 2.83 5.25 -14.68
CA GLU A 103 3.78 4.52 -15.53
C GLU A 103 4.07 3.12 -14.97
N GLN A 104 4.21 2.16 -15.87
CA GLN A 104 4.57 0.76 -15.54
C GLN A 104 6.08 0.53 -15.65
N SER A 105 6.87 1.58 -15.45
CA SER A 105 8.33 1.52 -15.40
C SER A 105 8.79 1.75 -13.98
N LEU A 106 9.60 0.84 -13.43
CA LEU A 106 10.28 1.08 -12.16
C LEU A 106 11.39 2.09 -12.41
N ALA A 107 11.21 3.32 -11.94
CA ALA A 107 12.34 4.23 -11.80
C ALA A 107 13.36 3.57 -10.86
N ALA A 108 14.64 3.51 -11.25
CA ALA A 108 15.69 3.05 -10.35
C ALA A 108 15.68 3.95 -9.10
N ARG A 109 15.41 3.38 -7.93
CA ARG A 109 15.50 4.09 -6.65
C ARG A 109 16.58 3.43 -5.82
N ASP A 110 17.44 4.24 -5.23
CA ASP A 110 18.41 3.78 -4.25
C ASP A 110 17.66 3.26 -3.02
N ALA A 111 17.91 2.00 -2.65
CA ALA A 111 17.28 1.32 -1.52
C ALA A 111 17.77 1.82 -0.14
N SER A 112 18.19 3.09 -0.03
CA SER A 112 19.00 3.63 1.07
C SER A 112 18.22 4.30 2.20
N SER A 113 16.94 3.98 2.41
CA SER A 113 16.19 4.53 3.55
C SER A 113 15.19 3.53 4.10
N ALA A 114 15.74 2.46 4.67
CA ALA A 114 15.04 1.60 5.62
C ALA A 114 15.97 1.43 6.83
N ASP A 115 16.25 2.56 7.50
CA ASP A 115 16.86 2.63 8.83
C ASP A 115 15.82 3.12 9.84
#